data_AF-A0A6G5AF89-F1
#
_entry.id   AF-A0A6G5AF89-F1
#
_cell.length_a   1.000
_cell.length_b   1.000
_cell.length_c   1.000
_cell.angle_alpha   90.00
_cell.angle_beta   90.00
_cell.angle_gamma   90.00
#
_symmetry.space_group_name_H-M   'P 1'
#
loop_
_entity.id
_entity.type
_entity.pdbx_description
1 polymer ?
#
loop_
_entity_poly.entity_id
_entity_poly.type
_entity_poly.pdbx_seq_one_letter_code
_entity_poly.pdbx_strand_id
1 'polypeptide(L)'
;MSPVDRAPVTASVGSVRRPATQAQLAELAQLAQRVGPRVDDVVRAMYPPLDARLLEARCTALMLSVVHLTLVMRSFCGQPSNPGWIDEYLAHAEGHLQVLREAGLAADTTSQQVPSAGDGSGQPQTATGNVSAWKPSVERHVLA
;
A
#
# COMPACT_ATOMS: atom_id res chain seq x y z
N MET A 1 16.53 -73.68 4.56
CA MET A 1 16.17 -72.66 3.55
C MET A 1 15.17 -71.70 4.16
N SER A 2 15.57 -70.46 4.41
CA SER A 2 14.65 -69.39 4.83
C SER A 2 14.20 -68.59 3.60
N PRO A 3 12.91 -68.32 3.40
CA PRO A 3 12.48 -67.36 2.40
C PRO A 3 12.68 -65.96 2.97
N VAL A 4 13.49 -65.20 2.24
CA VAL A 4 13.81 -63.79 2.49
C VAL A 4 12.55 -62.95 2.35
N ASP A 5 12.32 -62.18 3.41
CA ASP A 5 11.45 -61.02 3.53
C ASP A 5 11.36 -60.20 2.23
N ARG A 6 10.15 -60.11 1.66
CA ARG A 6 9.80 -59.10 0.67
C ARG A 6 8.50 -58.46 1.10
N ALA A 7 8.59 -57.57 2.07
CA ALA A 7 7.56 -56.57 2.31
C ALA A 7 7.28 -55.81 0.99
N PRO A 8 6.01 -55.59 0.61
CA PRO A 8 5.70 -54.71 -0.50
C PRO A 8 6.16 -53.31 -0.14
N VAL A 9 7.10 -52.77 -0.92
CA VAL A 9 7.48 -51.37 -0.91
C VAL A 9 6.23 -50.54 -1.20
N THR A 10 5.64 -49.95 -0.16
CA THR A 10 4.58 -48.96 -0.29
C THR A 10 5.15 -47.78 -1.05
N ALA A 11 4.85 -47.69 -2.34
CA ALA A 11 5.13 -46.52 -3.14
C ALA A 11 4.37 -45.34 -2.51
N SER A 12 5.09 -44.48 -1.81
CA SER A 12 4.57 -43.17 -1.44
C SER A 12 4.26 -42.46 -2.76
N VAL A 13 2.97 -42.27 -3.04
CA VAL A 13 2.52 -41.44 -4.15
C VAL A 13 2.96 -40.02 -3.79
N GLY A 14 4.16 -39.65 -4.22
CA GLY A 14 4.63 -38.28 -4.17
C GLY A 14 3.56 -37.45 -4.86
N SER A 15 2.93 -36.57 -4.11
CA SER A 15 1.91 -35.63 -4.60
C SER A 15 2.46 -34.96 -5.85
N VAL A 16 2.01 -35.40 -7.03
CA VAL A 16 2.36 -34.79 -8.30
C VAL A 16 1.75 -33.40 -8.28
N ARG A 17 2.57 -32.41 -7.91
CA ARG A 17 2.19 -31.00 -7.95
C ARG A 17 1.88 -30.70 -9.42
N ARG A 18 0.60 -30.60 -9.76
CA ARG A 18 0.21 -30.19 -11.10
C ARG A 18 0.72 -28.75 -11.27
N PRO A 19 1.54 -28.47 -12.29
CA PRO A 19 1.91 -27.10 -12.59
C PRO A 19 0.64 -26.30 -12.90
N ALA A 20 0.66 -25.01 -12.55
CA ALA A 20 -0.44 -24.11 -12.89
C ALA A 20 -0.71 -24.16 -14.40
N THR A 21 -1.99 -24.20 -14.77
CA THR A 21 -2.41 -24.24 -16.17
C THR A 21 -2.13 -22.91 -16.86
N GLN A 22 -2.04 -22.92 -18.19
CA GLN A 22 -1.84 -21.69 -18.97
C GLN A 22 -2.95 -20.64 -18.70
N ALA A 23 -4.19 -21.09 -18.48
CA ALA A 23 -5.29 -20.21 -18.11
C ALA A 23 -5.08 -19.53 -16.74
N GLN A 24 -4.64 -20.31 -15.73
CA GLN A 24 -4.33 -19.78 -14.40
C GLN A 24 -3.16 -18.78 -14.43
N LEU A 25 -2.14 -19.04 -15.26
CA LEU A 25 -1.03 -18.10 -15.46
C LEU A 25 -1.49 -16.81 -16.17
N ALA A 26 -2.44 -16.91 -17.11
CA ALA A 26 -3.02 -15.73 -17.75
C ALA A 26 -3.86 -14.90 -16.77
N GLU A 27 -4.65 -15.54 -15.91
CA GLU A 27 -5.39 -14.86 -14.83
C GLU A 27 -4.45 -14.16 -13.84
N LEU A 28 -3.36 -14.83 -13.44
CA LEU A 28 -2.33 -14.24 -12.60
C LEU A 28 -1.67 -13.03 -13.25
N ALA A 29 -1.35 -13.12 -14.55
CA ALA A 29 -0.80 -12.00 -15.30
C ALA A 29 -1.79 -10.82 -15.31
N GLN A 30 -3.08 -11.07 -15.55
CA GLN A 30 -4.11 -10.02 -15.53
C GLN A 30 -4.28 -9.38 -14.15
N LEU A 31 -4.21 -10.17 -13.07
CA LEU A 31 -4.25 -9.65 -11.71
C LEU A 31 -3.01 -8.80 -11.39
N ALA A 32 -1.82 -9.26 -11.79
CA ALA A 32 -0.58 -8.52 -11.61
C ALA A 32 -0.57 -7.17 -12.35
N GLN A 33 -1.17 -7.12 -13.55
CA GLN A 33 -1.33 -5.88 -14.32
C GLN A 33 -2.18 -4.83 -13.59
N ARG A 34 -3.02 -5.23 -12.62
CA ARG A 34 -3.82 -4.27 -11.83
C ARG A 34 -3.03 -3.56 -10.74
N VAL A 35 -1.84 -4.07 -10.39
CA VAL A 35 -0.99 -3.45 -9.35
C VAL A 35 -0.41 -2.13 -9.84
N GLY A 36 0.01 -2.03 -11.11
CA GLY A 36 0.58 -0.82 -11.71
C GLY A 36 -0.32 0.42 -11.53
N PRO A 37 -1.57 0.40 -12.03
CA PRO A 37 -2.50 1.52 -11.84
C PRO A 37 -2.79 1.89 -10.38
N ARG A 38 -2.67 0.93 -9.45
CA ARG A 38 -2.84 1.19 -8.00
C ARG A 38 -1.65 1.94 -7.42
N VAL A 39 -0.43 1.61 -7.86
CA VAL A 39 0.77 2.38 -7.51
C VAL A 39 0.67 3.79 -8.08
N ASP A 40 0.23 3.92 -9.34
CA ASP A 40 0.02 5.24 -9.96
C ASP A 40 -1.00 6.09 -9.17
N ASP A 41 -2.06 5.48 -8.65
CA ASP A 41 -3.03 6.17 -7.79
C ASP A 41 -2.44 6.65 -6.46
N VAL A 42 -1.56 5.86 -5.85
CA VAL A 42 -0.84 6.24 -4.62
C VAL A 42 0.11 7.40 -4.91
N VAL A 43 0.91 7.28 -5.97
CA VAL A 43 1.86 8.33 -6.39
C VAL A 43 1.11 9.62 -6.72
N ARG A 44 -0.04 9.52 -7.41
CA ARG A 44 -0.89 10.68 -7.69
C ARG A 44 -1.42 11.34 -6.42
N ALA A 45 -1.81 10.56 -5.42
CA ALA A 45 -2.28 11.08 -4.14
C ALA A 45 -1.16 11.75 -3.31
N MET A 46 0.11 11.49 -3.62
CA MET A 46 1.25 12.16 -2.99
C MET A 46 1.50 13.57 -3.55
N TYR A 47 0.91 13.93 -4.70
CA TYR A 47 1.06 15.27 -5.26
C TYR A 47 0.11 16.28 -4.61
N PRO A 48 0.53 17.54 -4.42
CA PRO A 48 -0.32 18.57 -3.83
C PRO A 48 -1.63 18.83 -4.60
N PRO A 49 -2.75 19.10 -3.90
CA PRO A 49 -2.91 19.10 -2.43
C PRO A 49 -2.88 17.68 -1.85
N LEU A 50 -1.97 17.46 -0.91
CA LEU A 50 -1.74 16.16 -0.27
C LEU A 50 -2.81 15.93 0.80
N ASP A 51 -3.73 14.99 0.55
CA ASP A 51 -4.73 14.55 1.54
C ASP A 51 -4.32 13.19 2.12
N ALA A 52 -4.01 13.19 3.42
CA ALA A 52 -3.58 11.99 4.14
C ALA A 52 -4.64 10.88 4.14
N ARG A 53 -5.94 11.22 4.17
CA ARG A 53 -7.03 10.23 4.12
C ARG A 53 -7.16 9.61 2.74
N LEU A 54 -6.99 10.41 1.70
CA LEU A 54 -6.96 9.91 0.33
C LEU A 54 -5.76 8.98 0.14
N LEU A 55 -4.59 9.36 0.64
CA LEU A 55 -3.39 8.55 0.57
C LEU A 55 -3.55 7.21 1.33
N GLU A 56 -4.14 7.23 2.53
CA GLU A 56 -4.47 6.02 3.30
C GLU A 56 -5.38 5.07 2.48
N ALA A 57 -6.44 5.60 1.88
CA ALA A 57 -7.37 4.82 1.08
C ALA A 57 -6.69 4.20 -0.15
N ARG A 58 -5.81 4.94 -0.84
CA ARG A 58 -5.06 4.42 -2.00
C ARG A 58 -4.04 3.37 -1.60
N CYS A 59 -3.30 3.57 -0.50
CA CYS A 59 -2.37 2.58 0.03
C CYS A 59 -3.08 1.29 0.46
N THR A 60 -4.26 1.40 1.10
CA THR A 60 -5.10 0.24 1.47
C THR A 60 -5.55 -0.52 0.23
N ALA A 61 -6.03 0.17 -0.81
CA ALA A 61 -6.45 -0.47 -2.05
C ALA A 61 -5.29 -1.17 -2.78
N LEU A 62 -4.09 -0.60 -2.76
CA LEU A 62 -2.88 -1.21 -3.29
C LEU A 62 -2.54 -2.50 -2.52
N MET A 63 -2.52 -2.45 -1.19
CA MET A 63 -2.29 -3.62 -0.35
C MET A 63 -3.27 -4.75 -0.63
N LEU A 64 -4.57 -4.47 -0.63
CA LEU A 64 -5.60 -5.47 -0.91
C LEU A 64 -5.41 -6.11 -2.29
N SER A 65 -4.97 -5.34 -3.28
CA SER A 65 -4.69 -5.86 -4.63
C SER A 65 -3.49 -6.81 -4.63
N VAL A 66 -2.42 -6.47 -3.89
CA VAL A 66 -1.21 -7.30 -3.78
C VAL A 66 -1.50 -8.58 -2.99
N VAL A 67 -2.21 -8.48 -1.85
CA VAL A 67 -2.63 -9.64 -1.04
C VAL A 67 -3.50 -10.58 -1.86
N HIS A 68 -4.47 -10.04 -2.60
CA HIS A 68 -5.31 -10.84 -3.48
C HIS A 68 -4.49 -11.58 -4.54
N LEU A 69 -3.54 -10.90 -5.20
CA LEU A 69 -2.63 -11.52 -6.15
C LEU A 69 -1.81 -12.65 -5.50
N THR A 70 -1.26 -12.44 -4.31
CA THR A 70 -0.50 -13.46 -3.57
C THR A 70 -1.36 -14.66 -3.20
N LEU A 71 -2.59 -14.45 -2.75
CA LEU A 71 -3.52 -15.53 -2.41
C LEU A 71 -3.92 -16.35 -3.64
N VAL A 72 -4.18 -15.70 -4.78
CA VAL A 72 -4.49 -16.39 -6.04
C VAL A 72 -3.27 -17.15 -6.57
N MET A 73 -2.08 -16.55 -6.51
CA MET A 73 -0.83 -17.22 -6.89
C MET A 73 -0.60 -18.47 -6.05
N ARG A 74 -0.85 -18.39 -4.75
CA ARG A 74 -0.74 -19.51 -3.82
C ARG A 74 -1.76 -20.61 -4.12
N SER A 75 -3.00 -20.24 -4.41
CA SER A 75 -4.07 -21.16 -4.81
C SER A 75 -3.67 -21.98 -6.04
N PHE A 76 -3.10 -21.33 -7.05
CA PHE A 76 -2.72 -21.99 -8.30
C PHE A 76 -1.37 -22.72 -8.24
N CYS A 77 -0.42 -22.25 -7.42
CA CYS A 77 0.93 -22.84 -7.31
C CYS A 77 1.08 -23.85 -6.17
N GLY A 78 0.03 -24.11 -5.40
CA GLY A 78 0.01 -25.16 -4.35
C GLY A 78 1.05 -24.96 -3.24
N GLN A 79 1.33 -23.72 -2.84
CA GLN A 79 2.32 -23.36 -1.82
C GLN A 79 1.86 -23.76 -0.39
N PRO A 80 2.75 -24.31 0.47
CA PRO A 80 2.39 -24.91 1.77
C PRO A 80 1.88 -23.92 2.81
N SER A 81 1.06 -24.43 3.75
CA SER A 81 0.02 -23.81 4.59
C SER A 81 0.42 -22.71 5.59
N ASN A 82 1.66 -22.22 5.63
CA ASN A 82 2.03 -21.17 6.60
C ASN A 82 2.59 -19.91 5.92
N PRO A 83 1.78 -18.88 5.72
CA PRO A 83 2.19 -17.61 5.15
C PRO A 83 2.51 -16.58 6.24
N GLY A 84 3.17 -16.93 7.34
CA GLY A 84 3.47 -15.98 8.42
C GLY A 84 4.15 -14.68 7.95
N TRP A 85 4.85 -14.71 6.82
CA TRP A 85 5.40 -13.52 6.17
C TRP A 85 4.33 -12.56 5.61
N ILE A 86 3.17 -13.06 5.16
CA ILE A 86 2.04 -12.24 4.71
C ILE A 86 1.46 -11.52 5.92
N ASP A 87 1.25 -12.22 7.02
CA ASP A 87 0.72 -11.65 8.26
C ASP A 87 1.70 -10.60 8.84
N GLU A 88 3.01 -10.87 8.80
CA GLU A 88 4.06 -9.92 9.19
C GLU A 88 4.09 -8.68 8.28
N TYR A 89 3.98 -8.88 6.96
CA TYR A 89 3.91 -7.78 6.00
C TYR A 89 2.66 -6.92 6.20
N LEU A 90 1.52 -7.56 6.43
CA LEU A 90 0.25 -6.88 6.73
C LEU A 90 0.34 -6.07 8.02
N ALA A 91 0.91 -6.64 9.08
CA ALA A 91 1.11 -5.95 10.35
C ALA A 91 2.03 -4.72 10.19
N HIS A 92 3.14 -4.87 9.45
CA HIS A 92 4.04 -3.75 9.18
C HIS A 92 3.35 -2.63 8.39
N ALA A 93 2.59 -3.00 7.35
CA ALA A 93 1.92 -2.03 6.51
C ALA A 93 0.72 -1.36 7.20
N GLU A 94 0.04 -2.05 8.12
CA GLU A 94 -0.97 -1.45 9.00
C GLU A 94 -0.36 -0.36 9.89
N GLY A 95 0.87 -0.56 10.39
CA GLY A 95 1.63 0.48 11.08
C GLY A 95 1.86 1.74 10.23
N HIS A 96 2.14 1.59 8.93
CA HIS A 96 2.25 2.74 8.03
C HIS A 96 0.90 3.42 7.75
N LEU A 97 -0.18 2.65 7.61
CA LEU A 97 -1.52 3.22 7.45
C LEU A 97 -1.98 3.98 8.69
N GLN A 98 -1.60 3.52 9.88
CA GLN A 98 -1.92 4.20 11.13
C GLN A 98 -1.34 5.61 11.16
N VAL A 99 -0.10 5.81 10.70
CA VAL A 99 0.51 7.15 10.60
C VAL A 99 -0.28 8.07 9.66
N LEU A 100 -0.75 7.54 8.52
CA LEU A 100 -1.58 8.31 7.58
C LEU A 100 -2.93 8.69 8.19
N ARG A 101 -3.53 7.79 8.96
CA ARG A 101 -4.77 8.04 9.69
C ARG A 101 -4.61 9.14 10.73
N GLU A 102 -3.55 9.05 11.54
CA GLU A 102 -3.22 10.07 12.55
C GLU A 102 -2.98 11.43 11.90
N ALA A 103 -2.27 11.47 10.77
CA ALA A 103 -2.06 12.69 10.00
C ALA A 103 -3.37 13.27 9.43
N GLY A 104 -4.29 12.42 8.98
CA GLY A 104 -5.62 12.84 8.53
C GLY A 104 -6.44 13.49 9.65
N LEU A 105 -6.44 12.89 10.85
CA LEU A 105 -7.12 13.43 12.03
C LEU A 105 -6.53 14.79 12.49
N ALA A 106 -5.20 14.92 12.42
CA ALA A 106 -4.52 16.18 12.75
C ALA A 106 -4.83 17.31 11.74
N ALA A 107 -4.97 16.96 10.45
CA ALA A 107 -5.36 17.90 9.40
C ALA A 107 -6.80 18.42 9.58
N ASP A 108 -7.74 17.54 9.94
CA ASP A 108 -9.13 17.93 10.25
C ASP A 108 -9.21 18.84 11.50
N THR A 109 -8.38 18.56 12.51
CA THR A 109 -8.31 19.37 13.75
C THR A 109 -7.74 20.77 13.49
N THR A 110 -6.71 20.88 12.66
CA THR A 110 -6.15 22.18 12.22
C THR A 110 -7.16 22.99 11.42
N SER A 111 -7.95 22.33 10.56
CA SER A 111 -8.98 23.01 9.76
C SER A 111 -10.16 23.52 10.60
N GLN A 112 -10.48 22.85 11.72
CA GLN A 112 -11.53 23.28 12.65
C GLN A 112 -11.06 24.27 13.73
N GLN A 113 -9.76 24.46 13.94
CA GLN A 113 -9.22 25.42 14.91
C GLN A 113 -9.09 26.84 14.35
N VAL A 114 -10.07 27.30 13.58
CA VAL A 114 -10.38 28.74 13.43
C VAL A 114 -11.52 29.09 14.38
N PRO A 115 -11.28 29.29 15.69
CA PRO A 115 -12.27 29.91 16.55
C PRO A 115 -12.36 31.40 16.18
N SER A 116 -13.47 31.72 15.53
CA SER A 116 -14.29 32.91 15.75
C SER A 116 -13.81 33.78 16.92
N ALA A 117 -13.06 34.85 16.61
CA ALA A 117 -12.94 35.99 17.50
C ALA A 117 -14.18 36.86 17.26
N GLY A 118 -15.01 36.96 18.30
CA GLY A 118 -16.32 37.60 18.27
C GLY A 118 -16.30 39.09 17.89
N ASP A 119 -17.47 39.49 17.39
CA ASP A 119 -17.91 40.83 17.02
C ASP A 119 -17.55 41.93 18.02
N GLY A 120 -17.18 43.10 17.48
CA GLY A 120 -16.85 44.28 18.27
C GLY A 120 -16.52 45.51 17.42
N SER A 121 -17.48 45.94 16.59
CA SER A 121 -17.67 47.33 16.09
C SER A 121 -16.54 48.03 15.30
N GLY A 122 -16.82 48.31 14.02
CA GLY A 122 -16.49 49.60 13.40
C GLY A 122 -15.41 49.65 12.31
N GLN A 123 -15.87 49.92 11.08
CA GLN A 123 -15.18 50.67 9.99
C GLN A 123 -14.45 49.88 8.88
N PRO A 124 -14.65 50.22 7.58
CA PRO A 124 -14.04 49.50 6.45
C PRO A 124 -12.73 50.16 6.01
N GLN A 125 -11.61 49.42 5.99
CA GLN A 125 -10.36 49.92 5.39
C GLN A 125 -9.57 48.80 4.66
N THR A 126 -9.63 48.92 3.32
CA THR A 126 -8.55 48.83 2.33
C THR A 126 -7.62 47.62 2.29
N ALA A 127 -7.68 46.96 1.13
CA ALA A 127 -6.71 46.06 0.55
C ALA A 127 -5.24 46.49 0.76
N THR A 128 -4.43 45.56 1.25
CA THR A 128 -3.03 45.41 0.81
C THR A 128 -2.71 43.92 0.80
N GLY A 129 -2.43 43.41 -0.39
CA GLY A 129 -1.96 42.04 -0.56
C GLY A 129 -0.57 41.89 0.05
N ASN A 130 -0.39 40.82 0.85
CA ASN A 130 0.92 40.22 1.01
C ASN A 130 0.80 38.78 0.49
N VAL A 131 1.45 38.52 -0.63
CA VAL A 131 1.83 37.16 -1.02
C VAL A 131 3.29 37.08 -0.59
N SER A 132 3.55 36.42 0.52
CA SER A 132 4.91 36.22 0.97
C SER A 132 5.61 35.32 -0.05
N ALA A 133 6.57 35.91 -0.74
CA ALA A 133 7.42 35.28 -1.73
C ALA A 133 8.28 34.19 -1.08
N TRP A 134 8.02 32.93 -1.43
CA TRP A 134 8.88 31.82 -1.03
C TRP A 134 10.12 31.88 -1.95
N LYS A 135 11.27 32.32 -1.43
CA LYS A 135 12.54 32.31 -2.15
C LYS A 135 13.08 30.87 -2.24
N PRO A 136 13.46 30.36 -3.42
CA PRO A 136 14.27 29.15 -3.53
C PRO A 136 15.75 29.50 -3.26
N SER A 137 16.36 28.83 -2.29
CA SER A 137 17.81 28.88 -2.06
C SER A 137 18.51 28.03 -3.12
N VAL A 138 19.12 28.68 -4.11
CA VAL A 138 20.02 28.04 -5.08
C VAL A 138 21.46 28.37 -4.69
N GLU A 139 22.06 27.57 -3.80
CA GLU A 139 23.50 27.61 -3.57
C GLU A 139 24.22 26.91 -4.71
N ARG A 140 24.67 27.71 -5.67
CA ARG A 140 25.75 27.34 -6.61
C ARG A 140 27.05 27.21 -5.82
N HIS A 141 27.46 25.98 -5.52
CA HIS A 141 28.86 25.69 -5.21
C HIS A 141 29.62 25.47 -6.53
N VAL A 142 30.25 26.55 -7.00
CA VAL A 142 31.41 26.51 -7.89
C VAL A 142 32.63 26.73 -7.01
N LEU A 143 33.61 25.83 -7.07
CA LEU A 143 35.05 26.09 -7.02
C LEU A 143 35.83 24.77 -6.96
N ALA A 144 36.41 24.37 -8.08
CA ALA A 144 37.82 24.00 -8.25
C ALA A 144 38.09 23.73 -9.73
#